data_AF-G5A9W1-F1
#
_entry.id   AF-G5A9W1-F1
#
_cell.length_a   1.000
_cell.length_b   1.000
_cell.length_c   1.000
_cell.angle_alpha   90.00
_cell.angle_beta   90.00
_cell.angle_gamma   90.00
#
_symmetry.space_group_name_H-M   'P 1'
#
loop_
_entity.id
_entity.type
_entity.pdbx_description
1 polymer ?
#
loop_
_entity_poly.entity_id
_entity_poly.type
_entity_poly.pdbx_seq_one_letter_code
_entity_poly.pdbx_strand_id
1 'polypeptide(L)'
;MTDPRQLVVLCMMSETRQRMLDAVKDLRRRLGEERKRAEHARMVRIRHYVTASCLPAPRLAPWMYIWWFGSDKNFIKITSLCRRSFMRLLERFSMLYDIPGYNPKGGRPRKLQNHHQVLGVLV
;
A
#
# COMPACT_ATOMS: atom_id res chain seq x y z
N MET A 1 21.56 -53.01 -0.24
CA MET A 1 21.38 -52.16 -1.43
C MET A 1 19.99 -51.57 -1.34
N THR A 2 19.86 -50.25 -1.24
CA THR A 2 18.58 -49.56 -1.09
C THR A 2 17.78 -49.70 -2.39
N ASP A 3 16.54 -50.17 -2.31
CA ASP A 3 15.70 -50.40 -3.49
C ASP A 3 15.42 -49.04 -4.20
N PRO A 4 15.74 -48.90 -5.49
CA PRO A 4 15.51 -47.65 -6.25
C PRO A 4 14.05 -47.17 -6.18
N ARG A 5 13.08 -48.07 -5.99
CA ARG A 5 11.67 -47.70 -5.82
C ARG A 5 11.42 -46.94 -4.51
N GLN A 6 12.12 -47.31 -3.43
CA GLN A 6 12.00 -46.64 -2.14
C GLN A 6 12.56 -45.21 -2.19
N LEU A 7 13.66 -45.00 -2.93
CA LEU A 7 14.25 -43.67 -3.13
C LEU A 7 13.32 -42.73 -3.91
N VAL A 8 12.65 -43.23 -4.95
CA VAL A 8 11.68 -42.43 -5.72
C VAL A 8 10.49 -42.02 -4.86
N VAL A 9 9.95 -42.95 -4.04
CA VAL A 9 8.85 -42.65 -3.12
C VAL A 9 9.26 -41.57 -2.10
N LEU A 10 10.44 -41.68 -1.49
CA LEU A 10 10.94 -40.69 -0.54
C LEU A 10 11.16 -39.31 -1.19
N CYS A 11 11.67 -39.27 -2.43
CA CYS A 11 11.86 -38.03 -3.17
C CYS A 11 10.51 -37.34 -3.46
N MET A 12 9.53 -38.11 -3.95
CA MET A 12 8.17 -37.60 -4.16
C MET A 12 7.55 -37.08 -2.87
N MET A 13 7.69 -37.80 -1.76
CA MET A 13 7.19 -37.36 -0.45
C MET A 13 7.86 -36.07 0.03
N SER A 14 9.17 -35.92 -0.21
CA SER A 14 9.92 -34.71 0.12
C SER A 14 9.45 -33.50 -0.70
N GLU A 15 9.28 -33.68 -2.01
CA GLU A 15 8.75 -32.64 -2.89
C GLU A 15 7.32 -32.23 -2.52
N THR A 16 6.45 -33.21 -2.24
CA THR A 16 5.08 -32.94 -1.79
C THR A 16 5.09 -32.14 -0.49
N ARG A 17 5.94 -32.51 0.47
CA ARG A 17 6.09 -31.78 1.73
C ARG A 17 6.56 -30.35 1.51
N GLN A 18 7.51 -30.13 0.61
CA GLN A 18 8.01 -28.79 0.30
C GLN A 18 6.91 -27.91 -0.30
N ARG A 19 6.16 -28.44 -1.28
CA ARG A 19 5.01 -27.75 -1.89
C ARG A 19 3.94 -27.39 -0.85
N MET A 20 3.67 -28.30 0.09
CA MET A 20 2.73 -28.04 1.19
C MET A 20 3.22 -26.92 2.11
N LEU A 21 4.51 -26.90 2.45
CA LEU A 21 5.09 -25.83 3.28
C LEU A 21 5.01 -24.47 2.60
N ASP A 22 5.27 -24.42 1.30
CA ASP A 22 5.20 -23.18 0.52
C ASP A 22 3.74 -22.71 0.37
N ALA A 23 2.80 -23.63 0.18
CA ALA A 23 1.37 -23.33 0.20
C ALA A 23 0.91 -22.76 1.55
N VAL A 24 1.38 -23.33 2.68
CA VAL A 24 1.07 -22.81 4.03
C VAL A 24 1.67 -21.41 4.23
N LYS A 25 2.90 -21.15 3.75
CA LYS A 25 3.50 -19.82 3.80
C LYS A 25 2.67 -18.81 3.00
N ASP A 26 2.22 -19.17 1.80
CA ASP A 26 1.41 -18.28 0.97
C ASP A 26 0.04 -18.01 1.60
N LEU A 27 -0.62 -19.04 2.13
CA LEU A 27 -1.88 -18.89 2.87
C LEU A 27 -1.73 -17.95 4.07
N ARG A 28 -0.65 -18.08 4.84
CA ARG A 28 -0.36 -17.17 5.97
C ARG A 28 -0.14 -15.73 5.51
N ARG A 29 0.55 -15.53 4.39
CA ARG A 29 0.75 -14.22 3.78
C ARG A 29 -0.59 -13.60 3.37
N ARG A 30 -1.42 -14.35 2.65
CA ARG A 30 -2.76 -13.91 2.20
C ARG A 30 -3.69 -13.60 3.38
N LEU A 31 -3.71 -14.46 4.39
CA LEU A 31 -4.48 -14.23 5.63
C LEU A 31 -4.03 -12.93 6.32
N GLY A 32 -2.73 -12.66 6.35
CA GLY A 32 -2.17 -11.41 6.89
C GLY A 32 -2.64 -10.17 6.11
N GLU A 33 -2.73 -10.26 4.79
CA GLU A 33 -3.25 -9.20 3.91
C GLU A 33 -4.75 -8.96 4.15
N GLU A 34 -5.55 -10.02 4.22
CA GLU A 34 -6.99 -9.95 4.52
C GLU A 34 -7.25 -9.32 5.88
N ARG A 35 -6.49 -9.73 6.92
CA ARG A 35 -6.60 -9.17 8.27
C ARG A 35 -6.30 -7.68 8.28
N LYS A 36 -5.26 -7.24 7.57
CA LYS A 36 -4.93 -5.80 7.44
C LYS A 36 -6.05 -5.03 6.76
N ARG A 37 -6.68 -5.60 5.73
CA ARG A 37 -7.79 -4.97 5.00
C ARG A 37 -9.04 -4.84 5.85
N ALA A 38 -9.38 -5.89 6.60
CA ALA A 38 -10.51 -5.89 7.54
C ALA A 38 -10.29 -4.87 8.67
N GLU A 39 -9.09 -4.83 9.25
CA GLU A 39 -8.75 -3.87 10.31
C GLU A 39 -8.72 -2.44 9.79
N HIS A 40 -8.23 -2.20 8.57
CA HIS A 40 -8.33 -0.90 7.90
C HIS A 40 -9.80 -0.46 7.78
N ALA A 41 -10.67 -1.31 7.23
CA ALA A 41 -12.10 -1.00 7.10
C ALA A 41 -12.77 -0.79 8.46
N ARG A 42 -12.34 -1.51 9.50
CA ARG A 42 -12.81 -1.33 10.88
C ARG A 42 -12.37 0.03 11.44
N MET A 43 -11.09 0.38 11.33
CA MET A 43 -10.54 1.65 11.84
C MET A 43 -11.10 2.87 11.12
N VAL A 44 -11.31 2.79 9.79
CA VAL A 44 -11.99 3.84 9.01
C VAL A 44 -13.41 4.06 9.53
N ARG A 45 -14.13 2.99 9.90
CA ARG A 45 -15.50 3.08 10.43
C ARG A 45 -15.59 3.58 11.87
N ILE A 46 -14.63 3.22 12.73
CA ILE A 46 -14.80 3.37 14.19
C ILE A 46 -14.32 4.72 14.73
N ARG A 47 -13.36 5.40 14.10
CA ARG A 47 -12.88 6.79 14.38
C ARG A 47 -11.45 6.94 13.83
N HIS A 48 -11.27 7.64 12.71
CA HIS A 48 -10.05 8.29 12.17
C HIS A 48 -8.61 7.89 12.63
N TYR A 49 -8.31 6.62 12.95
CA TYR A 49 -6.95 6.18 13.25
C TYR A 49 -6.51 5.11 12.26
N VAL A 50 -6.19 5.53 11.03
CA VAL A 50 -5.53 4.62 10.10
C VAL A 50 -4.05 4.51 10.50
N THR A 51 -3.66 3.37 11.07
CA THR A 51 -2.25 3.10 11.36
C THR A 51 -1.46 2.98 10.06
N ALA A 52 -0.18 3.40 10.07
CA ALA A 52 0.65 3.48 8.86
C ALA A 52 0.79 2.15 8.10
N SER A 53 0.69 1.01 8.79
CA SER A 53 0.80 -0.34 8.23
C SER A 53 -0.45 -0.81 7.48
N CYS A 54 -1.60 -0.19 7.75
CA CYS A 54 -2.88 -0.46 7.07
C CYS A 54 -3.06 0.40 5.81
N LEU A 55 -2.24 1.42 5.62
CA LEU A 55 -2.26 2.24 4.40
C LEU A 55 -1.50 1.53 3.26
N PRO A 56 -2.02 1.54 2.03
CA PRO A 56 -1.23 1.13 0.88
C PRO A 56 0.01 2.03 0.78
N ALA A 57 1.12 1.43 0.33
CA ALA A 57 2.36 2.17 0.12
C ALA A 57 2.08 3.44 -0.70
N PRO A 58 2.74 4.58 -0.40
CA PRO A 58 2.41 5.86 -1.04
C PRO A 58 2.41 5.76 -2.56
N ARG A 59 3.42 5.09 -3.15
CA ARG A 59 3.54 4.83 -4.60
C ARG A 59 2.38 4.04 -5.23
N LEU A 60 1.61 3.31 -4.44
CA LEU A 60 0.48 2.48 -4.88
C LEU A 60 -0.87 3.17 -4.62
N ALA A 61 -0.87 4.39 -4.05
CA ALA A 61 -2.12 5.10 -3.83
C ALA A 61 -2.74 5.53 -5.17
N PRO A 62 -4.07 5.41 -5.36
CA PRO A 62 -4.72 5.79 -6.61
C PRO A 62 -4.42 7.22 -7.06
N TRP A 63 -4.37 8.17 -6.11
CA TRP A 63 -4.05 9.56 -6.40
C TRP A 63 -2.59 9.75 -6.86
N MET A 64 -1.63 8.91 -6.42
CA MET A 64 -0.25 8.94 -6.93
C MET A 64 -0.19 8.45 -8.36
N TYR A 65 -0.99 7.45 -8.71
CA TYR A 65 -1.08 6.96 -10.07
C TYR A 65 -1.62 8.05 -11.00
N ILE A 66 -2.68 8.74 -10.58
CA ILE A 66 -3.22 9.89 -11.30
C ILE A 66 -2.16 10.99 -11.42
N TRP A 67 -1.44 11.31 -10.33
CA TRP A 67 -0.40 12.34 -10.31
C TRP A 67 0.70 12.09 -11.34
N TRP A 68 1.28 10.90 -11.34
CA TRP A 68 2.43 10.56 -12.18
C TRP A 68 2.05 10.16 -13.61
N PHE A 69 0.95 9.43 -13.79
CA PHE A 69 0.61 8.80 -15.07
C PHE A 69 -0.66 9.38 -15.72
N GLY A 70 -1.45 10.16 -14.99
CA GLY A 70 -2.69 10.76 -15.50
C GLY A 70 -2.45 11.95 -16.44
N SER A 71 -3.37 12.16 -17.37
CA SER A 71 -3.39 13.38 -18.20
C SER A 71 -4.02 14.56 -17.45
N ASP A 72 -3.84 15.78 -17.96
CA ASP A 72 -4.51 16.97 -17.42
C ASP A 72 -6.05 16.86 -17.50
N LYS A 73 -6.59 16.14 -18.50
CA LYS A 73 -8.03 15.83 -18.56
C LYS A 73 -8.48 14.97 -17.37
N ASN A 74 -7.67 13.99 -16.97
CA ASN A 74 -7.96 13.18 -15.79
C ASN A 74 -7.90 14.03 -14.52
N PHE A 75 -6.93 14.95 -14.42
CA PHE A 75 -6.80 15.87 -13.30
C PHE A 75 -7.98 16.81 -13.14
N ILE A 76 -8.40 17.44 -14.23
CA ILE A 76 -9.55 18.35 -14.22
C ILE A 76 -10.81 17.60 -13.81
N LYS A 77 -11.00 16.36 -14.28
CA LYS A 77 -12.17 15.55 -13.91
C LYS A 77 -12.26 15.28 -12.41
N ILE A 78 -11.12 15.16 -11.73
CA ILE A 78 -11.05 14.79 -10.31
C ILE A 78 -10.98 16.01 -9.39
N THR A 79 -10.27 17.06 -9.80
CA THR A 79 -9.95 18.21 -8.95
C THR A 79 -10.57 19.52 -9.44
N SER A 80 -11.24 19.50 -10.59
CA SER A 80 -11.67 20.70 -11.33
C SER A 80 -10.54 21.64 -11.73
N LEU A 81 -9.28 21.25 -11.54
CA LEU A 81 -8.08 22.02 -11.85
C LEU A 81 -7.14 21.21 -12.74
N CYS A 82 -6.44 21.89 -13.65
CA CYS A 82 -5.29 21.29 -14.30
C CYS A 82 -4.13 21.15 -13.31
N ARG A 83 -3.16 20.30 -13.63
CA ARG A 83 -2.03 20.02 -12.73
C ARG A 83 -1.26 21.29 -12.37
N ARG A 84 -1.05 22.21 -13.34
CA ARG A 84 -0.39 23.49 -13.11
C ARG A 84 -1.14 24.39 -12.12
N SER A 85 -2.45 24.55 -12.30
CA SER A 85 -3.28 25.36 -11.39
C SER A 85 -3.35 24.74 -9.99
N PHE A 86 -3.40 23.42 -9.91
CA PHE A 86 -3.35 22.71 -8.65
C PHE A 86 -2.00 22.91 -7.94
N MET A 87 -0.86 22.85 -8.63
CA MET A 87 0.44 23.16 -8.02
C MET A 87 0.50 24.58 -7.47
N ARG A 88 0.00 25.58 -8.21
CA ARG A 88 -0.06 26.97 -7.72
C ARG A 88 -0.93 27.11 -6.47
N LEU A 89 -2.02 26.36 -6.39
CA LEU A 89 -2.85 26.30 -5.20
C LEU A 89 -2.04 25.71 -4.03
N LEU A 90 -1.35 24.59 -4.25
CA LEU A 90 -0.52 23.95 -3.23
C LEU A 90 0.61 24.85 -2.74
N GLU A 91 1.28 25.59 -3.61
CA GLU A 91 2.32 26.57 -3.24
C GLU A 91 1.78 27.68 -2.34
N ARG A 92 0.53 28.12 -2.57
CA ARG A 92 -0.10 29.11 -1.67
C ARG A 92 -0.46 28.49 -0.33
N PHE A 93 -0.92 27.24 -0.36
CA PHE A 93 -1.37 26.52 0.82
C PHE A 93 -0.22 25.95 1.66
N SER A 94 0.97 25.72 1.08
CA SER A 94 2.15 25.26 1.83
C SER A 94 2.61 26.26 2.87
N MET A 95 2.27 27.54 2.72
CA MET A 95 2.50 28.57 3.76
C MET A 95 1.63 28.36 5.00
N LEU A 96 0.50 27.65 4.88
CA LEU A 96 -0.47 27.44 5.95
C LEU A 96 -0.22 26.16 6.74
N TYR A 97 0.60 25.24 6.22
CA TYR A 97 0.94 24.00 6.92
C TYR A 97 2.30 23.46 6.48
N ASP A 98 3.08 23.00 7.46
CA ASP A 98 4.33 22.31 7.21
C ASP A 98 4.10 20.79 7.12
N ILE A 99 4.82 20.15 6.19
CA ILE A 99 4.91 18.69 6.14
C ILE A 99 6.28 18.30 6.69
N PRO A 100 6.38 17.99 8.00
CA PRO A 100 7.65 17.64 8.58
C PRO A 100 8.18 16.34 7.98
N GLY A 101 9.50 16.28 7.85
CA GLY A 101 10.20 15.11 7.34
C GLY A 101 9.81 13.83 8.07
N TYR A 102 9.71 12.73 7.32
CA TYR A 102 9.40 11.43 7.89
C TYR A 102 10.50 10.97 8.85
N ASN A 103 10.10 10.58 10.06
CA ASN A 103 10.98 9.95 11.04
C ASN A 103 10.51 8.50 11.32
N PRO A 104 11.36 7.47 11.08
CA PRO A 104 11.02 6.07 11.37
C PRO A 104 10.64 5.78 12.83
N LYS A 105 11.17 6.56 13.78
CA LYS A 105 10.88 6.44 15.21
C LYS A 105 9.61 7.19 15.62
N GLY A 106 9.15 8.14 14.80
CA GLY A 106 7.90 8.86 15.02
C GLY A 106 6.74 8.07 14.42
N GLY A 107 5.61 7.97 15.13
CA GLY A 107 4.42 7.25 14.65
C GLY A 107 3.75 7.82 13.38
N ARG A 108 4.36 8.81 12.71
CA ARG A 108 3.79 9.50 11.54
C ARG A 108 3.89 8.60 10.29
N PRO A 109 2.79 8.40 9.53
CA PRO A 109 2.83 7.59 8.33
C PRO A 109 3.73 8.17 7.22
N ARG A 110 4.41 7.30 6.46
CA ARG A 110 5.22 7.67 5.28
C ARG A 110 4.44 8.33 4.13
N LYS A 111 3.12 8.46 4.23
CA LYS A 111 2.25 8.77 3.08
C LYS A 111 2.01 10.26 2.83
N LEU A 112 2.32 11.12 3.80
CA LEU A 112 2.21 12.58 3.69
C LEU A 112 3.60 13.20 3.88
N GLN A 113 4.40 13.13 2.83
CA GLN A 113 5.74 13.68 2.68
C GLN A 113 5.80 14.82 1.65
N ASN A 114 4.85 14.88 0.70
CA ASN A 114 4.78 15.97 -0.31
C ASN A 114 3.42 16.69 -0.26
N HIS A 115 3.39 17.96 -0.67
CA HIS A 115 2.14 18.75 -0.64
C HIS A 115 1.05 18.21 -1.55
N HIS A 116 1.42 17.70 -2.73
CA HIS A 116 0.44 17.14 -3.68
C HIS A 116 -0.27 15.88 -3.16
N GLN A 117 0.24 15.26 -2.08
CA GLN A 117 -0.38 14.09 -1.46
C GLN A 117 -1.66 14.41 -0.69
N VAL A 118 -1.93 15.69 -0.41
CA VAL A 118 -3.22 16.16 0.14
C VAL A 118 -4.39 15.77 -0.75
N LEU A 119 -4.15 15.56 -2.05
CA LEU A 119 -5.16 15.06 -2.97
C LEU A 119 -5.74 13.70 -2.53
N GLY A 120 -4.93 12.87 -1.87
CA GLY A 120 -5.37 11.60 -1.29
C GLY A 120 -6.28 11.73 -0.07
N VAL A 121 -6.54 12.95 0.41
CA VAL A 121 -7.47 13.27 1.50
C VAL A 121 -8.79 13.85 0.95
N LEU A 122 -8.79 14.32 -0.30
CA LEU A 122 -9.96 14.87 -0.98
C LEU A 122 -10.82 13.79 -1.66
N VAL A 123 -10.32 12.55 -1.72
CA VAL A 123 -10.96 11.37 -2.32
C VAL A 123 -11.23 10.35 -1.23
#